data_AF-A0A7G2CWU8-F1
#
_entry.id   AF-A0A7G2CWU8-F1
#
_cell.length_a   1.000
_cell.length_b   1.000
_cell.length_c   1.000
_cell.angle_alpha   90.00
_cell.angle_beta   90.00
_cell.angle_gamma   90.00
#
_symmetry.space_group_name_H-M   'P 1'
#
loop_
_entity.id
_entity.type
_entity.pdbx_description
1 polymer ?
#
loop_
_entity_poly.entity_id
_entity_poly.type
_entity_poly.pdbx_seq_one_letter_code
_entity_poly.pdbx_strand_id
1 'polypeptide(L)'
;MTTQHTSGSKSAAPTKIITTNTGRILRVSADAEAAAVAPPAPVAQPAVDPARRADVLFRVRRAEGHEVSAWWMIGAFLATSGLVILLLSGVPGVA
;
A
#
# COMPACT_ATOMS: atom_id res chain seq x y z
N MET A 1 32.58 -23.40 43.86
CA MET A 1 31.73 -22.40 43.17
C MET A 1 30.61 -23.13 42.45
N THR A 2 29.41 -22.55 42.45
CA THR A 2 28.11 -23.22 42.42
C THR A 2 27.83 -24.07 41.18
N THR A 3 27.39 -25.30 41.43
CA THR A 3 26.94 -26.34 40.49
C THR A 3 25.52 -26.12 39.99
N GLN A 4 25.17 -26.65 38.81
CA GLN A 4 23.95 -27.44 38.58
C GLN A 4 23.98 -28.05 37.16
N HIS A 5 24.41 -29.31 37.08
CA HIS A 5 23.99 -30.22 36.04
C HIS A 5 22.75 -30.96 36.57
N THR A 6 21.59 -30.77 35.93
CA THR A 6 20.45 -31.66 36.10
C THR A 6 20.12 -32.32 34.76
N SER A 7 20.57 -33.57 34.65
CA SER A 7 20.00 -34.51 33.71
C SER A 7 18.74 -35.10 34.34
N GLY A 8 17.61 -34.96 33.66
CA GLY A 8 16.45 -35.83 33.89
C GLY A 8 15.09 -35.11 33.91
N SER A 9 14.29 -35.33 32.88
CA SER A 9 12.90 -35.79 33.08
C SER A 9 12.30 -36.31 31.78
N LYS A 10 11.75 -37.50 31.91
CA LYS A 10 11.08 -38.36 30.95
C LYS A 10 9.82 -37.67 30.40
N SER A 11 9.62 -37.75 29.08
CA SER A 11 8.45 -37.33 28.30
C SER A 11 8.35 -35.85 27.89
N ALA A 12 9.30 -35.37 27.09
CA ALA A 12 9.13 -34.13 26.32
C ALA A 12 8.35 -34.43 25.02
N ALA A 13 7.21 -33.77 24.82
CA ALA A 13 6.39 -33.90 23.62
C ALA A 13 7.22 -33.65 22.33
N PRO A 14 6.94 -34.37 21.22
CA PRO A 14 7.68 -34.19 19.98
C PRO A 14 7.47 -32.76 19.48
N THR A 15 8.55 -31.97 19.50
CA THR A 15 8.54 -30.58 19.01
C THR A 15 9.18 -30.55 17.63
N LYS A 16 8.40 -30.13 16.62
CA LYS A 16 8.86 -30.00 15.25
C LYS A 16 9.49 -28.62 15.07
N ILE A 17 10.75 -28.60 14.62
CA ILE A 17 11.47 -27.36 14.33
C ILE A 17 11.28 -27.05 12.84
N ILE A 18 10.72 -25.87 12.54
CA ILE A 18 10.49 -25.41 11.17
C ILE A 18 11.29 -24.12 10.96
N THR A 19 12.13 -24.12 9.92
CA THR A 19 12.85 -22.92 9.49
C THR A 19 12.09 -22.29 8.32
N THR A 20 11.65 -21.04 8.47
CA THR A 20 10.97 -20.31 7.40
C THR A 20 11.97 -19.85 6.34
N ASN A 21 11.48 -19.52 5.14
CA ASN A 21 12.33 -19.01 4.04
C ASN A 21 13.09 -17.72 4.42
N THR A 22 12.57 -16.95 5.37
CA THR A 22 13.23 -15.77 5.96
C THR A 22 14.24 -16.07 7.07
N GLY A 23 14.51 -17.36 7.35
CA GLY A 23 15.48 -17.80 8.36
C GLY A 23 14.94 -17.81 9.80
N ARG A 24 13.65 -17.57 10.04
CA ARG A 24 13.06 -17.62 11.38
C ARG A 24 12.82 -19.07 11.80
N ILE A 25 13.27 -19.41 13.01
CA ILE A 25 13.06 -20.75 13.59
C ILE A 25 11.80 -20.74 14.44
N LEU A 26 10.81 -21.56 14.04
CA LEU A 26 9.57 -21.80 14.77
C LEU A 26 9.64 -23.16 15.46
N ARG A 27 9.29 -23.20 16.75
CA ARG A 27 9.15 -24.44 17.53
C ARG A 27 7.67 -24.72 17.68
N VAL A 28 7.17 -25.77 17.02
CA VAL A 28 5.75 -26.15 17.05
C VAL A 28 5.60 -27.37 17.96
N SER A 29 4.75 -27.27 18.98
CA SER A 29 4.30 -28.41 19.77
C SER A 29 3.27 -29.22 18.99
N ALA A 30 3.34 -30.55 19.03
CA ALA A 30 2.39 -31.41 18.31
C ALA A 30 0.92 -31.16 18.72
N ASP A 31 0.67 -30.76 19.96
CA ASP A 31 -0.67 -30.37 20.45
C ASP A 31 -1.21 -29.08 19.81
N ALA A 32 -0.35 -28.20 19.30
CA ALA A 32 -0.76 -26.96 18.62
C ALA A 32 -1.33 -27.24 17.21
N GLU A 33 -0.90 -28.32 16.57
CA GLU A 33 -1.42 -28.74 15.26
C GLU A 33 -2.89 -29.21 15.38
N ALA A 34 -3.23 -29.91 16.48
CA ALA A 34 -4.58 -30.39 16.74
C ALA A 34 -5.57 -29.26 17.09
N ALA A 35 -5.10 -28.13 17.59
CA ALA A 35 -5.91 -26.96 17.92
C ALA A 35 -6.28 -26.10 16.69
N ALA A 36 -5.72 -26.37 15.51
CA ALA A 36 -5.87 -25.55 14.30
C ALA A 36 -7.26 -25.65 13.62
N VAL A 37 -8.21 -26.41 14.18
CA VAL A 37 -9.58 -26.58 13.64
C VAL A 37 -10.55 -25.50 14.15
N ALA A 38 -10.10 -24.58 15.01
CA ALA A 38 -10.94 -23.48 15.49
C ALA A 38 -11.24 -22.46 14.35
N PRO A 39 -12.49 -21.99 14.20
CA PRO A 39 -12.83 -20.96 13.23
C PRO A 39 -11.95 -19.71 13.41
N PRO A 40 -11.49 -19.06 12.32
CA PRO A 40 -10.73 -17.84 12.44
C PRO A 40 -11.57 -16.80 13.17
N ALA A 41 -11.01 -16.21 14.24
CA ALA A 41 -11.63 -15.11 14.94
C ALA A 41 -11.91 -13.97 13.94
N PRO A 42 -13.02 -13.23 14.08
CA PRO A 42 -13.32 -12.11 13.20
C PRO A 42 -12.16 -11.12 13.25
N VAL A 43 -11.44 -10.99 12.14
CA VAL A 43 -10.37 -10.01 12.00
C VAL A 43 -10.99 -8.63 12.08
N ALA A 44 -10.74 -7.93 13.17
CA ALA A 44 -11.11 -6.52 13.29
C ALA A 44 -10.50 -5.78 12.08
N GLN A 45 -11.32 -5.02 11.36
CA GLN A 45 -10.83 -4.22 10.24
C GLN A 45 -9.67 -3.37 10.76
N PRO A 46 -8.48 -3.44 10.13
CA PRO A 46 -7.34 -2.66 10.58
C PRO A 46 -7.76 -1.20 10.71
N ALA A 47 -7.45 -0.55 11.83
CA ALA A 47 -7.67 0.88 11.98
C ALA A 47 -6.96 1.58 10.80
N VAL A 48 -7.75 2.12 9.87
CA VAL A 48 -7.21 2.75 8.66
C VAL A 48 -6.65 4.10 9.07
N ASP A 49 -5.35 4.14 9.34
CA ASP A 49 -4.62 5.37 9.62
C ASP A 49 -4.80 6.36 8.46
N PRO A 50 -5.45 7.51 8.68
CA PRO A 50 -5.65 8.52 7.66
C PRO A 50 -4.34 8.99 7.01
N ALA A 51 -3.20 8.90 7.70
CA ALA A 51 -1.89 9.27 7.17
C ALA A 51 -1.27 8.21 6.24
N ARG A 52 -1.76 6.97 6.25
CA ARG A 52 -1.24 5.88 5.39
C ARG A 52 -2.02 5.68 4.10
N ARG A 53 -3.00 6.55 3.81
CA ARG A 53 -3.80 6.40 2.61
C ARG A 53 -3.04 6.91 1.39
N ALA A 54 -3.02 6.11 0.32
CA ALA A 54 -2.23 6.39 -0.89
C ALA A 54 -2.66 7.69 -1.60
N ASP A 55 -3.93 8.07 -1.48
CA ASP A 55 -4.46 9.33 -1.98
C ASP A 55 -3.82 10.55 -1.28
N VAL A 56 -3.48 10.46 0.02
CA VAL A 56 -2.86 11.57 0.76
C VAL A 56 -1.45 11.90 0.26
N LEU A 57 -0.73 10.91 -0.26
CA LEU A 57 0.63 11.13 -0.80
C LEU A 57 0.63 12.02 -2.05
N PHE A 58 -0.46 12.01 -2.84
CA PHE A 58 -0.54 12.74 -4.11
C PHE A 58 -1.63 13.80 -4.15
N ARG A 59 -2.52 13.84 -3.15
CA ARG A 59 -3.59 14.84 -3.07
C ARG A 59 -3.03 16.17 -2.61
N VAL A 60 -2.80 17.05 -3.58
CA VAL A 60 -2.55 18.47 -3.34
C VAL A 60 -3.78 19.10 -2.70
N ARG A 61 -3.66 19.55 -1.46
CA ARG A 61 -4.73 20.31 -0.78
C ARG A 61 -4.66 21.75 -1.28
N ARG A 62 -5.64 22.17 -2.07
CA ARG A 62 -5.83 23.59 -2.38
C ARG A 62 -6.71 24.24 -1.30
N ALA A 63 -6.52 25.53 -1.08
CA ALA A 63 -7.33 26.28 -0.13
C ALA A 63 -8.81 26.23 -0.51
N GLU A 64 -9.69 26.26 0.49
CA GLU A 64 -11.13 26.38 0.28
C GLU A 64 -11.41 27.70 -0.47
N GLY A 65 -12.15 27.64 -1.57
CA GLY A 65 -12.37 28.78 -2.46
C GLY A 65 -11.29 29.04 -3.53
N HIS A 66 -10.35 28.11 -3.74
CA HIS A 66 -9.40 28.23 -4.85
C HIS A 66 -10.08 27.92 -6.20
N GLU A 67 -10.62 28.96 -6.84
CA GLU A 67 -11.24 28.87 -8.15
C GLU A 67 -10.18 28.91 -9.27
N VAL A 68 -10.41 28.11 -10.32
CA VAL A 68 -9.58 28.16 -11.51
C VAL A 68 -9.90 29.44 -12.27
N SER A 69 -8.88 30.25 -12.58
CA SER A 69 -9.06 31.48 -13.36
C SER A 69 -9.69 31.15 -14.72
N ALA A 70 -10.81 31.79 -15.03
CA ALA A 70 -11.51 31.64 -16.32
C ALA A 70 -10.63 32.01 -17.52
N TRP A 71 -9.61 32.86 -17.32
CA TRP A 71 -8.63 33.21 -18.34
C TRP A 71 -7.86 32.02 -18.89
N TRP A 72 -7.71 30.93 -18.14
CA TRP A 72 -7.12 29.69 -18.67
C TRP A 72 -7.98 29.06 -19.76
N MET A 73 -9.29 29.00 -19.57
CA MET A 73 -10.23 28.46 -20.57
C MET A 73 -10.29 29.36 -21.80
N ILE A 74 -10.32 30.68 -21.59
CA ILE A 74 -10.30 31.68 -22.67
C ILE A 74 -8.99 31.56 -23.46
N GLY A 75 -7.85 31.48 -22.77
CA GLY A 75 -6.53 31.33 -23.39
C GLY A 75 -6.42 30.03 -24.19
N ALA A 76 -6.90 28.91 -23.66
CA ALA A 76 -6.92 27.63 -24.37
C ALA A 76 -7.77 27.69 -25.65
N PHE A 77 -8.94 28.34 -25.58
CA PHE A 77 -9.80 28.56 -26.74
C PHE A 77 -9.13 29.43 -27.81
N LEU A 78 -8.56 30.56 -27.42
CA LEU A 78 -7.86 31.48 -28.34
C LEU A 78 -6.62 30.82 -28.95
N ALA A 79 -5.84 30.08 -28.18
CA ALA A 79 -4.65 29.38 -28.67
C ALA A 79 -5.01 28.31 -29.70
N THR A 80 -6.00 27.46 -29.40
CA THR A 80 -6.44 26.39 -30.31
C THR A 80 -7.06 26.96 -31.57
N SER A 81 -7.94 27.96 -31.44
CA SER A 81 -8.59 28.60 -32.58
C SER A 81 -7.57 29.33 -33.45
N GLY A 82 -6.65 30.08 -32.84
CA GLY A 82 -5.56 30.75 -33.54
C GLY A 82 -4.65 29.76 -34.27
N LEU A 83 -4.34 28.61 -33.67
CA LEU A 83 -3.58 27.55 -34.33
C LEU A 83 -4.31 27.03 -35.57
N VAL A 84 -5.60 26.70 -35.47
CA VAL A 84 -6.39 26.23 -36.62
C VAL A 84 -6.45 27.29 -37.72
N ILE A 85 -6.68 28.56 -37.36
CA ILE A 85 -6.69 29.67 -38.31
C ILE A 85 -5.32 29.78 -38.98
N LEU A 86 -4.22 29.73 -38.23
CA LEU A 86 -2.87 29.78 -38.79
C LEU A 86 -2.62 28.64 -39.78
N LEU A 87 -3.04 27.42 -39.44
CA LEU A 87 -2.88 26.25 -40.32
C LEU A 87 -3.69 26.38 -41.61
N LEU A 88 -4.93 26.89 -41.53
CA LEU A 88 -5.81 27.02 -42.69
C LEU A 88 -5.52 28.28 -43.53
N SER A 89 -5.07 29.37 -42.91
CA SER A 89 -4.80 30.66 -43.57
C SER A 89 -3.32 30.86 -43.91
N GLY A 90 -2.43 30.02 -43.40
CA GLY A 90 -0.99 30.07 -43.65
C GLY A 90 -0.55 29.39 -44.96
N VAL A 91 -1.48 28.84 -45.76
CA VAL A 91 -1.19 28.35 -47.12
C VAL A 91 -1.20 29.57 -48.08
N PRO A 92 -0.04 30.02 -48.60
CA PRO A 92 -0.02 31.10 -49.56
C PRO A 92 -0.37 30.52 -50.95
N GLY A 93 -1.48 30.97 -51.54
CA GLY A 93 -1.83 30.74 -52.95
C GLY A 93 -2.78 29.58 -53.23
N VAL A 94 -4.09 29.86 -53.20
CA VAL A 94 -5.10 29.30 -54.12
C VAL A 94 -6.06 30.44 -54.50
N ALA A 95 -5.53 31.42 -55.21
CA ALA A 95 -6.19 32.34 -56.15
C ALA A 95 -5.12 33.30 -56.70
#